data_AF-A0A1J5KVN6-F1
#
_entry.id   AF-A0A1J5KVN6-F1
#
_cell.length_a   1.000
_cell.length_b   1.000
_cell.length_c   1.000
_cell.angle_alpha   90.00
_cell.angle_beta   90.00
_cell.angle_gamma   90.00
#
_symmetry.space_group_name_H-M   'P 1'
#
loop_
_entity.id
_entity.type
_entity.pdbx_description
1 polymer ?
#
loop_
_entity_poly.entity_id
_entity_poly.type
_entity_poly.pdbx_seq_one_letter_code
_entity_poly.pdbx_strand_id
1 'polypeptide(L)'
;MKKLILISICATVAICGYLLVNDDFDLTSDEYKPINAKSVFKQKCIKCHSYLEKGDEYLIQMGYVKPKDPARSMIFRYLKGANVDGPENMPPKHDFTNVEVNLIRDWINSLNVRVSSHKKVTVAAEDELSNREVFNRCSLQFTNLPSSLSAKHLVEDIDKKLITGSQACVQLLEQASLDEHGKLINNNKVTQAILLNFQKIHNNWFNEWNFFTSMSTWGTFEVLDPGSMGFFFTRSLFDKNHRIKSIFSGTDSYEGMRESQHQQKYLQYKFKEEPRYKIDDYRFIYGLSIDGEYKKWSPSRVSSGTLIGVKKIASGRDILPIIVNSKDNQEEIKPAIEIEVNKDIHKGLGGGILGSENYVNLNLGQELGKSMDGGKIIPRRWAKAVVKELLCRELPVIPVKRVRPFVQKSSSLSFRKKESCMGCHATMDNLAYLVRNVEQAYSADAGGDGMIHSTHLRYHQPSTYLEEEKTAPDSDTNFHMRPAYGRFVYQDIYGKYHNKKVKNLDELGSIISDMDDFYLCTAKKYLNYLTGVDVSMSIFSLNSLSYKEQYFKDLLEQSAQQMKKSGDLKDGMRTLIKSRVYNSRKFDVIKE
;
A
#
# COMPACT_ATOMS: atom_id res chain seq x y z
N MET A 1 -67.74 20.83 5.07
CA MET A 1 -68.36 19.90 6.04
C MET A 1 -67.62 18.58 5.98
N LYS A 2 -67.19 18.06 7.14
CA LYS A 2 -66.57 16.75 7.42
C LYS A 2 -65.12 16.58 6.87
N LYS A 3 -64.05 16.40 7.66
CA LYS A 3 -63.70 15.66 8.90
C LYS A 3 -62.80 14.47 8.55
N LEU A 4 -61.66 14.45 9.25
CA LEU A 4 -60.81 13.34 9.71
C LEU A 4 -60.15 12.45 8.63
N ILE A 5 -58.82 12.27 8.61
CA ILE A 5 -57.85 11.80 9.62
C ILE A 5 -57.80 10.26 9.78
N LEU A 6 -56.60 9.75 9.45
CA LEU A 6 -55.79 8.67 10.06
C LEU A 6 -55.71 7.24 9.43
N ILE A 7 -54.43 6.81 9.34
CA ILE A 7 -53.82 5.47 9.53
C ILE A 7 -53.65 4.54 8.30
N SER A 8 -52.38 4.47 7.86
CA SER A 8 -51.46 3.32 7.82
C SER A 8 -51.95 1.95 7.31
N ILE A 9 -51.17 1.34 6.39
CA ILE A 9 -50.53 0.02 6.56
C ILE A 9 -49.58 -0.27 5.38
N CYS A 10 -48.46 -0.91 5.71
CA CYS A 10 -47.38 -1.43 4.87
C CYS A 10 -47.82 -2.34 3.72
N ALA A 11 -47.08 -2.34 2.61
CA ALA A 11 -46.55 -3.57 1.98
C ALA A 11 -45.54 -3.26 0.85
N THR A 12 -44.34 -3.80 1.04
CA THR A 12 -43.27 -4.20 0.11
C THR A 12 -43.63 -4.42 -1.37
N VAL A 13 -42.81 -3.87 -2.28
CA VAL A 13 -42.22 -4.63 -3.40
C VAL A 13 -40.78 -4.14 -3.64
N ALA A 14 -39.83 -5.05 -3.46
CA ALA A 14 -38.43 -4.87 -3.82
C ALA A 14 -38.24 -5.11 -5.33
N ILE A 15 -37.70 -4.10 -6.02
CA ILE A 15 -37.01 -4.28 -7.30
C ILE A 15 -35.70 -3.51 -7.18
N CYS A 16 -34.65 -4.20 -6.76
CA CYS A 16 -33.29 -3.66 -6.77
C CYS A 16 -32.66 -4.03 -8.11
N GLY A 17 -32.99 -3.23 -9.13
CA GLY A 17 -32.29 -3.22 -10.41
C GLY A 17 -31.13 -2.23 -10.33
N TYR A 18 -29.93 -2.75 -10.56
CA TYR A 18 -28.75 -2.08 -11.09
C TYR A 18 -28.95 -0.59 -11.45
N LEU A 19 -28.47 0.31 -10.60
CA LEU A 19 -28.12 1.67 -11.01
C LEU A 19 -26.60 1.82 -10.90
N LEU A 20 -26.01 1.92 -12.08
CA LEU A 20 -24.69 2.47 -12.34
C LEU A 20 -24.61 3.84 -11.65
N VAL A 21 -23.80 3.95 -10.60
CA VAL A 21 -23.43 5.24 -10.03
C VAL A 21 -22.39 5.88 -10.96
N ASN A 22 -22.88 6.44 -12.07
CA ASN A 22 -22.30 7.63 -12.67
C ASN A 22 -22.93 8.82 -11.96
N ASP A 23 -22.47 9.12 -10.74
CA ASP A 23 -22.82 10.40 -10.11
C ASP A 23 -21.89 11.48 -10.68
N ASP A 24 -22.24 11.96 -11.88
CA ASP A 24 -22.11 13.39 -12.17
C ASP A 24 -23.12 14.11 -11.25
N PHE A 25 -22.73 14.26 -9.99
CA PHE A 25 -23.45 15.09 -9.04
C PHE A 25 -23.14 16.54 -9.40
N ASP A 26 -23.87 17.06 -10.39
CA ASP A 26 -23.91 18.48 -10.70
C ASP A 26 -24.70 19.18 -9.58
N LEU A 27 -23.98 19.63 -8.54
CA LEU A 27 -24.52 20.55 -7.53
C LEU A 27 -24.62 21.96 -8.12
N THR A 28 -25.46 22.14 -9.14
CA THR A 28 -26.17 23.40 -9.35
C THR A 28 -27.43 23.36 -8.49
N SER A 29 -27.27 23.37 -7.17
CA SER A 29 -28.36 23.64 -6.24
C SER A 29 -28.21 25.04 -5.67
N ASP A 30 -29.32 25.78 -5.61
CA ASP A 30 -29.46 27.14 -5.06
C ASP A 30 -29.13 27.26 -3.55
N GLU A 31 -28.31 26.37 -2.98
CA GLU A 31 -27.95 26.36 -1.56
C GLU A 31 -26.45 26.13 -1.27
N TYR A 32 -25.55 26.21 -2.26
CA TYR A 32 -24.13 26.23 -1.92
C TYR A 32 -23.72 27.57 -1.30
N LYS A 33 -23.62 27.61 0.03
CA LYS A 33 -23.02 28.70 0.80
C LYS A 33 -21.68 28.24 1.40
N PRO A 34 -20.54 28.70 0.89
CA PRO A 34 -19.24 28.33 1.46
C PRO A 34 -19.11 28.92 2.86
N ILE A 35 -18.84 28.06 3.85
CA ILE A 35 -18.69 28.46 5.26
C ILE A 35 -17.24 28.70 5.65
N ASN A 36 -16.28 28.14 4.92
CA ASN A 36 -14.84 28.32 5.17
C ASN A 36 -14.01 27.93 3.93
N ALA A 37 -12.70 28.17 3.96
CA ALA A 37 -11.79 27.79 2.87
C ALA A 37 -11.85 26.29 2.51
N LYS A 38 -12.06 25.41 3.49
CA LYS A 38 -12.09 23.95 3.27
C LYS A 38 -13.33 23.51 2.51
N SER A 39 -14.50 24.12 2.74
CA SER A 39 -15.70 23.87 1.93
C SER A 39 -15.47 24.27 0.47
N VAL A 40 -14.79 25.39 0.25
CA VAL A 40 -14.40 25.85 -1.09
C VAL A 40 -13.48 24.85 -1.78
N PHE A 41 -12.42 24.38 -1.11
CA PHE A 41 -11.52 23.37 -1.68
C PHE A 41 -12.25 22.06 -2.00
N LYS A 42 -13.15 21.61 -1.13
CA LYS A 42 -13.85 20.34 -1.30
C LYS A 42 -14.72 20.34 -2.54
N GLN A 43 -15.41 21.45 -2.79
CA GLN A 43 -16.29 21.57 -3.94
C GLN A 43 -15.53 21.83 -5.25
N LYS A 44 -14.54 22.73 -5.25
CA LYS A 44 -13.95 23.27 -6.50
C LYS A 44 -12.56 22.75 -6.84
N CYS A 45 -11.82 22.17 -5.89
CA CYS A 45 -10.40 21.89 -6.09
C CYS A 45 -10.03 20.40 -5.88
N ILE A 46 -10.61 19.76 -4.87
CA ILE A 46 -10.16 18.44 -4.38
C ILE A 46 -10.32 17.32 -5.42
N LYS A 47 -11.33 17.39 -6.31
CA LYS A 47 -11.52 16.42 -7.40
C LYS A 47 -10.25 16.24 -8.26
N CYS A 48 -9.46 17.30 -8.44
CA CYS A 48 -8.19 17.27 -9.18
C CYS A 48 -6.96 17.42 -8.27
N HIS A 49 -7.15 17.84 -7.02
CA HIS A 49 -6.09 18.22 -6.08
C HIS A 49 -6.36 17.64 -4.68
N SER A 50 -6.40 16.30 -4.57
CA SER A 50 -6.69 15.61 -3.30
C SER A 50 -5.74 16.00 -2.15
N TYR A 51 -4.54 16.49 -2.45
CA TYR A 51 -3.62 17.02 -1.44
C TYR A 51 -4.16 18.24 -0.67
N LEU A 52 -5.19 18.94 -1.18
CA LEU A 52 -5.85 20.05 -0.49
C LEU A 52 -6.76 19.58 0.66
N GLU A 53 -7.04 18.27 0.77
CA GLU A 53 -7.71 17.70 1.95
C GLU A 53 -6.79 17.61 3.17
N LYS A 54 -5.47 17.70 2.95
CA LYS A 54 -4.46 17.58 4.01
C LYS A 54 -4.49 18.79 4.94
N GLY A 55 -3.98 18.59 6.15
CA GLY A 55 -3.94 19.63 7.18
C GLY A 55 -3.08 20.83 6.80
N ASP A 56 -3.33 21.96 7.44
CA ASP A 56 -2.69 23.24 7.16
C ASP A 56 -1.16 23.13 7.26
N GLU A 57 -0.64 22.38 8.23
CA GLU A 57 0.80 22.19 8.42
C GLU A 57 1.47 21.48 7.24
N TYR A 58 0.77 20.51 6.62
CA TYR A 58 1.25 19.86 5.41
C TYR A 58 1.33 20.85 4.25
N LEU A 59 0.29 21.67 4.06
CA LEU A 59 0.24 22.66 2.98
C LEU A 59 1.33 23.73 3.15
N ILE A 60 1.65 24.10 4.40
CA ILE A 60 2.76 24.99 4.72
C ILE A 60 4.11 24.33 4.40
N GLN A 61 4.35 23.11 4.88
CA GLN A 61 5.61 22.39 4.69
C GLN A 61 5.94 22.19 3.20
N MET A 62 4.93 21.84 2.41
CA MET A 62 5.09 21.62 0.97
C MET A 62 5.30 22.92 0.18
N GLY A 63 5.13 24.08 0.84
CA GLY A 63 5.25 25.41 0.25
C GLY A 63 4.03 25.84 -0.56
N TYR A 64 2.89 25.16 -0.37
CA TYR A 64 1.63 25.54 -1.01
C TYR A 64 1.00 26.77 -0.36
N VAL A 65 1.20 26.93 0.95
CA VAL A 65 0.72 28.06 1.74
C VAL A 65 1.87 28.67 2.52
N LYS A 66 1.89 30.01 2.55
CA LYS A 66 2.75 30.77 3.45
C LYS A 66 1.86 31.42 4.50
N PRO A 67 1.98 31.04 5.79
CA PRO A 67 1.16 31.61 6.85
C PRO A 67 1.24 33.13 6.85
N LYS A 68 0.09 33.79 7.03
CA LYS A 68 -0.05 35.26 7.05
C LYS A 68 0.34 35.97 5.75
N ASP A 69 0.49 35.22 4.66
CA ASP A 69 0.95 35.79 3.40
C ASP A 69 0.25 35.17 2.18
N PRO A 70 -0.97 35.63 1.87
CA PRO A 70 -1.72 35.18 0.71
C PRO A 70 -0.96 35.46 -0.59
N ALA A 71 -0.30 36.62 -0.70
CA ALA A 71 0.43 37.03 -1.91
C ALA A 71 1.61 36.10 -2.23
N ARG A 72 2.25 35.50 -1.23
CA ARG A 72 3.31 34.49 -1.41
C ARG A 72 2.83 33.04 -1.29
N SER A 73 1.53 32.81 -1.04
CA SER A 73 0.94 31.47 -0.98
C SER A 73 0.62 30.97 -2.37
N MET A 74 1.24 29.85 -2.77
CA MET A 74 1.05 29.29 -4.12
C MET A 74 -0.41 28.98 -4.43
N ILE A 75 -1.16 28.38 -3.49
CA ILE A 75 -2.58 28.07 -3.72
C ILE A 75 -3.36 29.34 -4.06
N PHE A 76 -3.08 30.44 -3.36
CA PHE A 76 -3.81 31.70 -3.51
C PHE A 76 -3.49 32.42 -4.82
N ARG A 77 -2.20 32.50 -5.18
CA ARG A 77 -1.72 33.17 -6.42
C ARG A 77 -2.26 32.60 -7.73
N TYR A 78 -2.74 31.36 -7.69
CA TYR A 78 -3.29 30.69 -8.87
C TYR A 78 -4.82 30.81 -8.94
N LEU A 79 -5.51 31.26 -7.88
CA LEU A 79 -6.96 31.41 -7.90
C LEU A 79 -7.34 32.57 -8.83
N LYS A 80 -8.34 32.35 -9.68
CA LYS A 80 -8.99 33.42 -10.42
C LYS A 80 -9.64 34.41 -9.44
N GLY A 81 -9.34 35.70 -9.58
CA GLY A 81 -9.87 36.76 -8.73
C GLY A 81 -9.07 36.97 -7.44
N ALA A 82 -7.90 36.35 -7.31
CA ALA A 82 -7.02 36.54 -6.15
C ALA A 82 -6.50 37.99 -6.06
N ASN A 83 -6.33 38.65 -7.21
CA ASN A 83 -5.79 39.99 -7.40
C ASN A 83 -4.42 40.14 -6.71
N VAL A 84 -3.55 39.16 -6.91
CA VAL A 84 -2.16 39.17 -6.43
C VAL A 84 -1.25 38.73 -7.58
N ASP A 85 -0.02 39.25 -7.64
CA ASP A 85 0.94 38.91 -8.71
C ASP A 85 1.06 37.39 -8.93
N GLY A 86 0.41 36.87 -9.97
CA GLY A 86 0.27 35.43 -10.19
C GLY A 86 -0.52 35.09 -11.47
N PRO A 87 -0.50 33.82 -11.90
CA PRO A 87 -1.12 33.41 -13.16
C PRO A 87 -2.66 33.39 -13.16
N GLU A 88 -3.32 33.44 -11.99
CA GLU A 88 -4.78 33.49 -11.82
C GLU A 88 -5.59 32.60 -12.77
N ASN A 89 -5.17 31.34 -12.93
CA ASN A 89 -5.71 30.43 -13.94
C ASN A 89 -6.37 29.16 -13.38
N MET A 90 -6.69 29.15 -12.08
CA MET A 90 -7.34 28.03 -11.41
C MET A 90 -8.65 28.44 -10.69
N PRO A 91 -9.67 27.55 -10.70
CA PRO A 91 -9.75 26.35 -11.52
C PRO A 91 -10.00 26.69 -13.01
N PRO A 92 -9.63 25.81 -13.94
CA PRO A 92 -9.75 26.08 -15.37
C PRO A 92 -11.21 26.16 -15.85
N LYS A 93 -12.13 25.47 -15.16
CA LYS A 93 -13.53 25.30 -15.59
C LYS A 93 -14.56 26.08 -14.77
N HIS A 94 -14.15 26.67 -13.64
CA HIS A 94 -15.06 27.39 -12.75
C HIS A 94 -14.41 28.70 -12.31
N ASP A 95 -15.22 29.67 -11.90
CA ASP A 95 -14.75 30.89 -11.27
C ASP A 95 -15.04 30.86 -9.77
N PHE A 96 -14.31 31.68 -9.02
CA PHE A 96 -14.60 31.91 -7.61
C PHE A 96 -15.42 33.17 -7.46
N THR A 97 -16.38 33.14 -6.54
CA THR A 97 -17.02 34.35 -6.03
C THR A 97 -16.04 35.10 -5.12
N ASN A 98 -16.24 36.40 -4.95
CA ASN A 98 -15.44 37.22 -4.03
C ASN A 98 -15.46 36.67 -2.59
N VAL A 99 -16.59 36.09 -2.17
CA VAL A 99 -16.74 35.47 -0.85
C VAL A 99 -15.79 34.27 -0.71
N GLU A 100 -15.74 33.39 -1.71
CA GLU A 100 -14.86 32.22 -1.69
C GLU A 100 -13.38 32.59 -1.67
N VAL A 101 -12.99 33.58 -2.48
CA VAL A 101 -11.61 34.09 -2.49
C VAL A 101 -11.24 34.69 -1.12
N ASN A 102 -12.14 35.48 -0.52
CA ASN A 102 -11.92 36.07 0.79
C ASN A 102 -11.81 35.00 1.89
N LEU A 103 -12.67 33.97 1.87
CA LEU A 103 -12.58 32.86 2.84
C LEU A 103 -11.22 32.16 2.80
N ILE A 104 -10.65 31.96 1.60
CA ILE A 104 -9.31 31.37 1.46
C ILE A 104 -8.24 32.35 1.94
N ARG A 105 -8.36 33.65 1.61
CA ARG A 105 -7.43 34.69 2.08
C ARG A 105 -7.39 34.77 3.60
N ASP A 106 -8.56 34.79 4.23
CA ASP A 106 -8.72 34.90 5.69
C ASP A 106 -8.20 33.66 6.39
N TRP A 107 -8.45 32.47 5.83
CA TRP A 107 -7.84 31.24 6.31
C TRP A 107 -6.30 31.35 6.31
N ILE A 108 -5.67 31.71 5.18
CA ILE A 108 -4.21 31.88 5.11
C ILE A 108 -3.69 32.90 6.13
N ASN A 109 -4.41 34.00 6.32
CA ASN A 109 -4.07 35.04 7.30
C ASN A 109 -4.20 34.57 8.75
N SER A 110 -5.14 33.68 9.04
CA SER A 110 -5.34 33.11 10.37
C SER A 110 -4.35 31.99 10.73
N LEU A 111 -3.64 31.43 9.74
CA LEU A 111 -2.61 30.42 9.99
C LEU A 111 -1.48 31.01 10.84
N ASN A 112 -1.27 30.41 12.00
CA ASN A 112 -0.12 30.65 12.86
C ASN A 112 0.80 29.43 12.85
N VAL A 113 2.11 29.65 12.97
CA VAL A 113 3.03 28.55 13.29
C VAL A 113 2.71 28.13 14.73
N ARG A 114 2.26 26.89 14.95
CA ARG A 114 1.99 26.36 16.30
C ARG A 114 3.20 26.64 17.20
N VAL A 115 2.97 27.13 18.42
CA VAL A 115 4.01 27.34 19.44
C VAL A 115 4.07 26.09 20.32
N SER A 116 5.26 25.53 20.56
CA SER A 116 5.40 24.29 21.35
C SER A 116 5.13 24.53 22.82
N SER A 117 4.37 23.67 23.48
CA SER A 117 4.25 23.65 24.94
C SER A 117 5.05 22.47 25.49
N HIS A 118 5.88 22.68 26.51
CA HIS A 118 6.67 21.65 27.20
C HIS A 118 6.13 21.43 28.63
N LYS A 119 5.41 20.34 28.87
CA LYS A 119 4.93 19.78 30.13
C LYS A 119 5.01 18.26 29.99
N LYS A 120 5.14 17.59 31.12
CA LYS A 120 5.37 16.15 31.20
C LYS A 120 4.05 15.39 30.98
N VAL A 121 4.09 14.28 30.24
CA VAL A 121 2.93 13.39 30.04
C VAL A 121 2.89 12.32 31.13
N THR A 122 1.76 12.20 31.81
CA THR A 122 1.48 11.19 32.84
C THR A 122 0.17 10.46 32.51
N VAL A 123 0.14 9.14 32.64
CA VAL A 123 -1.13 8.39 32.59
C VAL A 123 -1.68 8.41 34.00
N ALA A 124 -2.96 8.76 34.18
CA ALA A 124 -3.60 8.66 35.48
C ALA A 124 -3.55 7.20 35.95
N ALA A 125 -3.14 6.95 37.21
CA ALA A 125 -2.94 5.60 37.73
C ALA A 125 -4.20 4.71 37.63
N GLU A 126 -5.39 5.31 37.67
CA GLU A 126 -6.69 4.62 37.54
C GLU A 126 -6.94 4.03 36.13
N ASP A 127 -6.24 4.55 35.11
CA ASP A 127 -6.35 4.08 33.72
C ASP A 127 -5.27 3.05 33.36
N GLU A 128 -4.39 2.63 34.27
CA GLU A 128 -3.40 1.59 34.04
C GLU A 128 -4.01 0.18 34.20
N LEU A 129 -3.61 -0.75 33.32
CA LEU A 129 -4.02 -2.14 33.39
C LEU A 129 -3.12 -2.93 34.34
N SER A 130 -3.70 -3.89 35.06
CA SER A 130 -2.94 -4.92 35.74
C SER A 130 -2.16 -5.80 34.76
N ASN A 131 -1.06 -6.42 35.21
CA ASN A 131 -0.29 -7.37 34.41
C ASN A 131 -1.17 -8.48 33.78
N ARG A 132 -2.19 -8.94 34.51
CA ARG A 132 -3.13 -9.96 34.03
C ARG A 132 -4.01 -9.42 32.91
N GLU A 133 -4.52 -8.20 33.02
CA GLU A 133 -5.33 -7.56 31.97
C GLU A 133 -4.50 -7.28 30.70
N VAL A 134 -3.25 -6.83 30.85
CA VAL A 134 -2.31 -6.64 29.72
C VAL A 134 -2.10 -7.96 28.98
N PHE A 135 -1.86 -9.05 29.70
CA PHE A 135 -1.67 -10.36 29.06
C PHE A 135 -2.95 -10.89 28.41
N ASN A 136 -4.10 -10.71 29.05
CA ASN A 136 -5.39 -11.07 28.46
C ASN A 136 -5.63 -10.34 27.13
N ARG A 137 -5.28 -9.05 27.06
CA ARG A 137 -5.36 -8.22 25.85
C ARG A 137 -4.51 -8.79 24.72
N CYS A 138 -3.21 -8.98 24.95
CA CYS A 138 -2.34 -9.48 23.88
C CYS A 138 -2.64 -10.93 23.50
N SER A 139 -3.04 -11.78 24.45
CA SER A 139 -3.51 -13.13 24.14
C SER A 139 -4.66 -13.10 23.16
N LEU A 140 -5.69 -12.30 23.44
CA LEU A 140 -6.84 -12.17 22.56
C LEU A 140 -6.43 -11.58 21.19
N GLN A 141 -5.61 -10.53 21.17
CA GLN A 141 -5.16 -9.92 19.92
C GLN A 141 -4.33 -10.89 19.05
N PHE A 142 -3.40 -11.63 19.65
CA PHE A 142 -2.46 -12.48 18.93
C PHE A 142 -3.09 -13.82 18.54
N THR A 143 -4.01 -14.36 19.33
CA THR A 143 -4.52 -15.73 19.15
C THR A 143 -6.02 -15.82 18.87
N ASN A 144 -6.79 -14.76 19.15
CA ASN A 144 -8.25 -14.79 19.31
C ASN A 144 -8.73 -15.80 20.38
N LEU A 145 -7.87 -16.17 21.33
CA LEU A 145 -8.18 -17.08 22.44
C LEU A 145 -8.00 -16.39 23.79
N PRO A 146 -8.79 -16.78 24.81
CA PRO A 146 -8.53 -16.44 26.20
C PRO A 146 -7.13 -16.87 26.66
N SER A 147 -6.53 -16.10 27.56
CA SER A 147 -5.18 -16.37 28.11
C SER A 147 -5.03 -17.73 28.78
N SER A 148 -6.11 -18.24 29.38
CA SER A 148 -6.16 -19.57 29.99
C SER A 148 -6.01 -20.71 28.97
N LEU A 149 -6.37 -20.47 27.70
CA LEU A 149 -6.30 -21.46 26.62
C LEU A 149 -5.06 -21.26 25.73
N SER A 150 -4.55 -20.03 25.62
CA SER A 150 -3.37 -19.74 24.79
C SER A 150 -2.07 -20.11 25.48
N ALA A 151 -1.87 -19.74 26.75
CA ALA A 151 -0.64 -20.05 27.48
C ALA A 151 -0.84 -19.98 29.00
N LYS A 152 -1.41 -21.05 29.57
CA LYS A 152 -1.67 -21.18 31.02
C LYS A 152 -0.41 -20.99 31.88
N HIS A 153 0.75 -21.47 31.44
CA HIS A 153 1.99 -21.30 32.20
C HIS A 153 2.40 -19.83 32.36
N LEU A 154 2.24 -19.00 31.31
CA LEU A 154 2.54 -17.56 31.39
C LEU A 154 1.60 -16.83 32.37
N VAL A 155 0.35 -17.29 32.44
CA VAL A 155 -0.62 -16.80 33.43
C VAL A 155 -0.13 -17.09 34.85
N GLU A 156 0.32 -18.32 35.12
CA GLU A 156 0.83 -18.72 36.42
C GLU A 156 2.08 -17.93 36.81
N ASP A 157 2.97 -17.63 35.85
CA ASP A 157 4.17 -16.82 36.08
C ASP A 157 3.84 -15.36 36.40
N ILE A 158 2.80 -14.80 35.77
CA ILE A 158 2.28 -13.46 36.11
C ILE A 158 1.70 -13.45 37.52
N ASP A 159 0.89 -14.44 37.88
CA ASP A 159 0.24 -14.53 39.20
C ASP A 159 1.29 -14.68 40.32
N LYS A 160 2.38 -15.40 40.04
CA LYS A 160 3.56 -15.53 40.91
C LYS A 160 4.50 -14.30 40.87
N LYS A 161 4.17 -13.27 40.07
CA LYS A 161 4.98 -12.04 39.87
C LYS A 161 6.40 -12.30 39.34
N LEU A 162 6.61 -13.41 38.62
CA LEU A 162 7.89 -13.74 37.99
C LEU A 162 8.12 -12.92 36.72
N ILE A 163 7.04 -12.60 35.99
CA ILE A 163 7.06 -11.79 34.77
C ILE A 163 5.91 -10.78 34.78
N THR A 164 6.09 -9.68 34.05
CA THR A 164 5.02 -8.71 33.79
C THR A 164 4.12 -9.17 32.64
N GLY A 165 2.92 -8.58 32.52
CA GLY A 165 2.01 -8.87 31.42
C GLY A 165 2.64 -8.58 30.06
N SER A 166 3.35 -7.45 29.95
CA SER A 166 4.10 -7.08 28.74
C SER A 166 5.21 -8.10 28.40
N GLN A 167 5.93 -8.64 29.39
CA GLN A 167 6.92 -9.70 29.17
C GLN A 167 6.26 -10.99 28.68
N ALA A 168 5.14 -11.40 29.28
CA ALA A 168 4.38 -12.57 28.86
C ALA A 168 3.85 -12.42 27.42
N CYS A 169 3.41 -11.23 27.00
CA CYS A 169 3.00 -10.97 25.62
C CYS A 169 4.13 -11.21 24.60
N VAL A 170 5.34 -10.76 24.93
CA VAL A 170 6.52 -10.98 24.09
C VAL A 170 6.87 -12.47 24.01
N GLN A 171 6.85 -13.17 25.15
CA GLN A 171 7.10 -14.62 25.17
C GLN A 171 6.03 -15.39 24.39
N LEU A 172 4.76 -15.00 24.47
CA LEU A 172 3.68 -15.60 23.67
C LEU A 172 3.93 -15.43 22.17
N LEU A 173 4.33 -14.23 21.71
CA LEU A 173 4.67 -13.97 20.31
C LEU A 173 5.83 -14.86 19.84
N GLU A 174 6.85 -15.05 20.69
CA GLU A 174 8.03 -15.85 20.40
C GLU A 174 7.73 -17.36 20.24
N GLN A 175 6.61 -17.87 20.78
CA GLN A 175 6.20 -19.27 20.60
C GLN A 175 5.92 -19.64 19.14
N ALA A 176 5.54 -18.67 18.29
CA ALA A 176 5.25 -18.89 16.87
C ALA A 176 6.50 -18.79 15.97
N SER A 177 7.69 -19.05 16.53
CA SER A 177 8.94 -19.03 15.77
C SER A 177 8.96 -20.08 14.65
N LEU A 178 9.53 -19.70 13.51
CA LEU A 178 9.73 -20.58 12.37
C LEU A 178 11.15 -21.16 12.37
N ASP A 179 11.27 -22.37 11.84
CA ASP A 179 12.55 -23.01 11.53
C ASP A 179 13.18 -22.43 10.25
N GLU A 180 14.37 -22.93 9.93
CA GLU A 180 15.15 -22.54 8.75
C GLU A 180 14.45 -22.82 7.42
N HIS A 181 13.48 -23.75 7.39
CA HIS A 181 12.77 -24.13 6.17
C HIS A 181 11.50 -23.34 5.93
N GLY A 182 10.89 -22.79 6.97
CA GLY A 182 9.57 -22.21 6.78
C GLY A 182 8.58 -22.43 7.89
N LYS A 183 8.77 -23.52 8.65
CA LYS A 183 7.69 -24.18 9.38
C LYS A 183 7.72 -23.80 10.85
N LEU A 184 6.55 -23.75 11.49
CA LEU A 184 6.44 -23.56 12.93
C LEU A 184 7.23 -24.64 13.67
N ILE A 185 8.13 -24.22 14.55
CA ILE A 185 8.93 -25.12 15.41
C ILE A 185 7.99 -25.90 16.34
N ASN A 186 7.05 -25.19 16.96
CA ASN A 186 5.98 -25.79 17.76
C ASN A 186 4.66 -25.63 17.00
N ASN A 187 4.22 -26.68 16.32
CA ASN A 187 2.99 -26.65 15.52
C ASN A 187 1.76 -27.04 16.35
N ASN A 188 1.03 -26.05 16.87
CA ASN A 188 -0.20 -26.26 17.63
C ASN A 188 -1.22 -25.14 17.34
N LYS A 189 -2.46 -25.27 17.85
CA LYS A 189 -3.54 -24.31 17.57
C LYS A 189 -3.19 -22.87 17.95
N VAL A 190 -2.41 -22.66 19.01
CA VAL A 190 -2.04 -21.32 19.49
C VAL A 190 -1.02 -20.69 18.55
N THR A 191 0.06 -21.40 18.23
CA THR A 191 1.11 -20.88 17.34
C THR A 191 0.63 -20.70 15.90
N GLN A 192 -0.24 -21.59 15.43
CA GLN A 192 -0.96 -21.42 14.15
C GLN A 192 -1.83 -20.17 14.15
N ALA A 193 -2.55 -19.89 15.24
CA ALA A 193 -3.38 -18.70 15.35
C ALA A 193 -2.55 -17.41 15.36
N ILE A 194 -1.42 -17.39 16.08
CA ILE A 194 -0.47 -16.26 16.07
C ILE A 194 0.03 -16.02 14.65
N LEU A 195 0.58 -17.05 13.99
CA LEU A 195 1.11 -16.93 12.63
C LEU A 195 0.04 -16.41 11.65
N LEU A 196 -1.18 -16.96 11.72
CA LEU A 196 -2.29 -16.54 10.86
C LEU A 196 -2.71 -15.09 11.11
N ASN A 197 -2.82 -14.67 12.37
CA ASN A 197 -3.24 -13.31 12.71
C ASN A 197 -2.19 -12.29 12.25
N PHE A 198 -0.91 -12.56 12.47
CA PHE A 198 0.17 -11.69 11.96
C PHE A 198 0.26 -11.68 10.44
N GLN A 199 0.04 -12.81 9.78
CA GLN A 199 -0.06 -12.83 8.33
C GLN A 199 -1.22 -11.96 7.82
N LYS A 200 -2.39 -12.00 8.46
CA LYS A 200 -3.53 -11.16 8.08
C LYS A 200 -3.21 -9.67 8.24
N ILE A 201 -2.53 -9.30 9.33
CA ILE A 201 -2.08 -7.92 9.56
C ILE A 201 -1.15 -7.47 8.44
N HIS A 202 -0.12 -8.27 8.13
CA HIS A 202 0.83 -7.94 7.08
C HIS A 202 0.17 -7.92 5.69
N ASN A 203 -0.81 -8.77 5.41
CA ASN A 203 -1.60 -8.67 4.17
C ASN A 203 -2.38 -7.35 4.10
N ASN A 204 -2.95 -6.89 5.22
CA ASN A 204 -3.69 -5.63 5.31
C ASN A 204 -2.79 -4.37 5.17
N TRP A 205 -1.51 -4.54 4.90
CA TRP A 205 -0.61 -3.43 4.61
C TRP A 205 -0.61 -3.03 3.13
N PHE A 206 -1.22 -3.86 2.28
CA PHE A 206 -1.22 -3.79 0.82
C PHE A 206 -2.66 -3.71 0.29
N ASN A 207 -3.38 -2.67 0.70
CA ASN A 207 -4.83 -2.55 0.48
C ASN A 207 -5.20 -1.84 -0.83
N GLU A 208 -4.22 -1.34 -1.59
CA GLU A 208 -4.51 -0.67 -2.85
C GLU A 208 -4.86 -1.71 -3.92
N TRP A 209 -6.16 -1.77 -4.22
CA TRP A 209 -6.77 -2.56 -5.30
C TRP A 209 -6.96 -4.04 -5.00
N ASN A 210 -8.12 -4.55 -5.37
CA ASN A 210 -8.47 -5.94 -5.12
C ASN A 210 -7.62 -6.83 -6.03
N PHE A 211 -6.85 -7.76 -5.45
CA PHE A 211 -6.06 -8.76 -6.18
C PHE A 211 -6.94 -9.48 -7.23
N PHE A 212 -8.22 -9.71 -6.91
CA PHE A 212 -9.23 -10.27 -7.83
C PHE A 212 -9.56 -9.39 -9.04
N THR A 213 -9.55 -8.07 -8.89
CA THR A 213 -9.82 -7.14 -10.00
C THR A 213 -8.56 -6.78 -10.79
N SER A 214 -7.38 -6.78 -10.14
CA SER A 214 -6.10 -6.51 -10.80
C SER A 214 -5.61 -7.69 -11.63
N MET A 215 -5.80 -8.91 -11.15
CA MET A 215 -5.33 -10.12 -11.83
C MET A 215 -6.54 -10.84 -12.39
N SER A 216 -6.87 -10.52 -13.64
CA SER A 216 -8.17 -10.78 -14.26
C SER A 216 -8.52 -12.26 -14.51
N THR A 217 -7.78 -13.21 -13.92
CA THR A 217 -7.97 -14.65 -14.14
C THR A 217 -7.83 -15.43 -12.83
N TRP A 218 -8.80 -16.31 -12.58
CA TRP A 218 -8.90 -17.13 -11.38
C TRP A 218 -7.74 -18.14 -11.27
N GLY A 219 -7.20 -18.61 -12.40
CA GLY A 219 -6.02 -19.48 -12.41
C GLY A 219 -4.79 -18.88 -11.77
N THR A 220 -4.66 -17.55 -11.79
CA THR A 220 -3.56 -16.84 -11.13
C THR A 220 -3.51 -17.15 -9.65
N PHE A 221 -4.65 -17.14 -8.96
CA PHE A 221 -4.71 -17.33 -7.51
C PHE A 221 -4.44 -18.77 -7.08
N GLU A 222 -4.62 -19.72 -8.00
CA GLU A 222 -4.29 -21.12 -7.78
C GLU A 222 -2.77 -21.37 -7.82
N VAL A 223 -1.99 -20.50 -8.47
CA VAL A 223 -0.53 -20.66 -8.64
C VAL A 223 0.30 -19.61 -7.91
N LEU A 224 -0.25 -18.41 -7.67
CA LEU A 224 0.37 -17.32 -6.93
C LEU A 224 -0.43 -17.05 -5.65
N ASP A 225 0.19 -17.26 -4.47
CA ASP A 225 -0.48 -17.03 -3.17
C ASP A 225 -0.73 -15.52 -2.97
N PRO A 226 -1.99 -15.04 -2.87
CA PRO A 226 -2.28 -13.61 -2.71
C PRO A 226 -1.66 -13.01 -1.44
N GLY A 227 -1.31 -13.84 -0.45
CA GLY A 227 -0.59 -13.42 0.75
C GLY A 227 0.91 -13.15 0.57
N SER A 228 1.47 -13.33 -0.63
CA SER A 228 2.93 -13.28 -0.85
C SER A 228 3.61 -12.01 -0.34
N MET A 229 2.99 -10.84 -0.54
CA MET A 229 3.52 -9.56 -0.06
C MET A 229 3.64 -9.53 1.48
N GLY A 230 2.59 -10.01 2.18
CA GLY A 230 2.60 -10.11 3.63
C GLY A 230 3.61 -11.13 4.16
N PHE A 231 3.91 -12.18 3.38
CA PHE A 231 4.87 -13.22 3.79
C PHE A 231 6.29 -12.71 3.95
N PHE A 232 6.72 -11.66 3.24
CA PHE A 232 8.03 -11.03 3.49
C PHE A 232 8.15 -10.53 4.94
N PHE A 233 7.12 -9.88 5.45
CA PHE A 233 7.07 -9.36 6.82
C PHE A 233 6.84 -10.48 7.84
N THR A 234 5.95 -11.43 7.55
CA THR A 234 5.69 -12.58 8.45
C THR A 234 6.91 -13.45 8.61
N ARG A 235 7.62 -13.75 7.52
CA ARG A 235 8.89 -14.48 7.58
C ARG A 235 9.90 -13.70 8.41
N SER A 236 10.05 -12.39 8.17
CA SER A 236 10.98 -11.58 8.96
C SER A 236 10.65 -11.46 10.44
N LEU A 237 9.36 -11.53 10.81
CA LEU A 237 8.93 -11.44 12.21
C LEU A 237 9.20 -12.74 12.98
N PHE A 238 9.01 -13.90 12.34
CA PHE A 238 9.03 -15.20 13.03
C PHE A 238 10.24 -16.08 12.72
N ASP A 239 10.99 -15.83 11.64
CA ASP A 239 12.27 -16.49 11.36
C ASP A 239 13.43 -15.59 11.83
N LYS A 240 14.14 -16.04 12.86
CA LYS A 240 15.30 -15.34 13.44
C LYS A 240 16.45 -15.11 12.45
N ASN A 241 16.52 -15.89 11.38
CA ASN A 241 17.54 -15.78 10.34
C ASN A 241 17.12 -14.80 9.24
N HIS A 242 15.85 -14.36 9.22
CA HIS A 242 15.30 -13.48 8.21
C HIS A 242 15.16 -12.05 8.74
N ARG A 243 16.19 -11.23 8.53
CA ARG A 243 16.25 -9.86 9.05
C ARG A 243 15.36 -8.92 8.25
N ILE A 244 14.85 -7.86 8.87
CA ILE A 244 13.93 -6.90 8.23
C ILE A 244 14.45 -6.33 6.90
N LYS A 245 15.77 -6.16 6.73
CA LYS A 245 16.35 -5.67 5.47
C LYS A 245 16.19 -6.66 4.31
N SER A 246 16.07 -7.97 4.58
CA SER A 246 15.92 -8.97 3.51
C SER A 246 14.58 -8.89 2.79
N ILE A 247 13.60 -8.18 3.37
CA ILE A 247 12.34 -7.81 2.70
C ILE A 247 12.60 -7.11 1.37
N PHE A 248 13.72 -6.38 1.26
CA PHE A 248 14.10 -5.57 0.10
C PHE A 248 15.28 -6.13 -0.70
N SER A 249 15.58 -7.42 -0.58
CA SER A 249 16.73 -8.03 -1.24
C SER A 249 16.37 -9.25 -2.07
N GLY A 250 17.04 -9.42 -3.20
CA GLY A 250 16.98 -10.64 -3.99
C GLY A 250 15.72 -10.76 -4.84
N THR A 251 15.56 -11.91 -5.49
CA THR A 251 14.50 -12.18 -6.47
C THR A 251 13.45 -13.17 -5.97
N ASP A 252 13.55 -13.57 -4.70
CA ASP A 252 12.76 -14.67 -4.16
C ASP A 252 11.34 -14.23 -3.79
N SER A 253 10.39 -15.13 -4.02
CA SER A 253 9.01 -15.00 -3.54
C SER A 253 8.71 -16.02 -2.44
N TYR A 254 7.69 -15.72 -1.64
CA TYR A 254 7.27 -16.55 -0.52
C TYR A 254 5.83 -17.01 -0.68
N GLU A 255 5.53 -18.20 -0.18
CA GLU A 255 4.17 -18.75 -0.08
C GLU A 255 3.91 -19.34 1.31
N GLY A 256 2.64 -19.43 1.67
CA GLY A 256 2.25 -20.07 2.91
C GLY A 256 2.31 -21.58 2.80
N MET A 257 2.83 -22.21 3.85
CA MET A 257 2.75 -23.66 4.05
C MET A 257 1.45 -23.96 4.77
N ARG A 258 0.57 -24.77 4.16
CA ARG A 258 -0.70 -25.15 4.76
C ARG A 258 -0.85 -26.66 4.84
N GLU A 259 -1.39 -27.13 5.96
CA GLU A 259 -1.74 -28.53 6.20
C GLU A 259 -3.26 -28.67 6.26
N SER A 260 -3.78 -29.72 5.61
CA SER A 260 -5.19 -30.08 5.60
C SER A 260 -5.33 -31.58 5.81
N GLN A 261 -6.30 -32.00 6.62
CA GLN A 261 -6.67 -33.42 6.76
C GLN A 261 -7.45 -33.94 5.54
N HIS A 262 -7.91 -33.04 4.68
CA HIS A 262 -8.66 -33.36 3.49
C HIS A 262 -7.87 -32.96 2.25
N GLN A 263 -7.82 -33.88 1.28
CA GLN A 263 -7.33 -33.55 -0.06
C GLN A 263 -8.22 -32.45 -0.66
N GLN A 264 -7.58 -31.43 -1.23
CA GLN A 264 -8.29 -30.37 -1.93
C GLN A 264 -8.99 -30.97 -3.14
N LYS A 265 -10.33 -30.92 -3.17
CA LYS A 265 -11.18 -31.41 -4.28
C LYS A 265 -11.60 -30.31 -5.24
N TYR A 266 -11.59 -29.06 -4.78
CA TYR A 266 -12.06 -27.91 -5.51
C TYR A 266 -10.99 -26.82 -5.59
N LEU A 267 -11.07 -25.97 -6.59
CA LEU A 267 -10.26 -24.75 -6.65
C LEU A 267 -10.48 -23.89 -5.38
N GLN A 268 -9.46 -23.17 -4.96
CA GLN A 268 -9.52 -22.29 -3.80
C GLN A 268 -10.46 -21.10 -4.06
N TYR A 269 -10.45 -20.61 -5.29
CA TYR A 269 -11.17 -19.40 -5.69
C TYR A 269 -12.37 -19.70 -6.59
N LYS A 270 -13.42 -18.88 -6.44
CA LYS A 270 -14.63 -18.94 -7.29
C LYS A 270 -14.48 -17.98 -8.46
N PHE A 271 -15.08 -18.32 -9.59
CA PHE A 271 -15.30 -17.38 -10.68
C PHE A 271 -16.67 -16.72 -10.50
N LYS A 272 -16.71 -15.41 -10.23
CA LYS A 272 -17.95 -14.67 -9.99
C LYS A 272 -18.82 -15.38 -8.93
N GLU A 273 -20.11 -15.54 -9.20
CA GLU A 273 -21.09 -16.20 -8.33
C GLU A 273 -21.17 -17.73 -8.53
N GLU A 274 -20.29 -18.31 -9.35
CA GLU A 274 -20.34 -19.74 -9.68
C GLU A 274 -19.86 -20.62 -8.50
N PRO A 275 -20.30 -21.89 -8.44
CA PRO A 275 -19.74 -22.85 -7.52
C PRO A 275 -18.23 -23.02 -7.75
N ARG A 276 -17.51 -23.45 -6.70
CA ARG A 276 -16.10 -23.82 -6.90
C ARG A 276 -16.03 -25.04 -7.80
N TYR A 277 -15.17 -24.96 -8.79
CA TYR A 277 -14.93 -26.04 -9.74
C TYR A 277 -14.12 -27.17 -9.11
N LYS A 278 -14.39 -28.42 -9.52
CA LYS A 278 -13.56 -29.55 -9.12
C LYS A 278 -12.22 -29.46 -9.84
N ILE A 279 -11.19 -29.93 -9.16
CA ILE A 279 -9.82 -29.86 -9.68
C ILE A 279 -9.64 -30.76 -10.90
N ASP A 280 -10.23 -31.95 -10.87
CA ASP A 280 -10.07 -32.96 -11.92
C ASP A 280 -10.77 -32.57 -13.23
N ASP A 281 -11.70 -31.61 -13.16
CA ASP A 281 -12.44 -31.13 -14.33
C ASP A 281 -11.62 -30.10 -15.14
N TYR A 282 -10.46 -29.67 -14.64
CA TYR A 282 -9.68 -28.58 -15.23
C TYR A 282 -8.20 -28.89 -15.44
N ARG A 283 -7.63 -28.26 -16.46
CA ARG A 283 -6.18 -28.27 -16.73
C ARG A 283 -5.66 -26.85 -16.95
N PHE A 284 -4.46 -26.56 -16.45
CA PHE A 284 -3.76 -25.33 -16.78
C PHE A 284 -3.29 -25.37 -18.24
N ILE A 285 -3.45 -24.26 -18.93
CA ILE A 285 -3.14 -24.12 -20.34
C ILE A 285 -2.20 -22.95 -20.61
N TYR A 286 -1.47 -23.05 -21.72
CA TYR A 286 -0.64 -21.98 -22.24
C TYR A 286 -0.59 -21.97 -23.77
N GLY A 287 -0.18 -20.84 -24.35
CA GLY A 287 -0.08 -20.64 -25.80
C GLY A 287 -1.37 -20.15 -26.45
N LEU A 288 -1.38 -20.11 -27.77
CA LEU A 288 -2.55 -19.77 -28.58
C LEU A 288 -3.43 -20.99 -28.83
N SER A 289 -4.74 -20.76 -29.01
CA SER A 289 -5.68 -21.76 -29.52
C SER A 289 -5.51 -21.99 -31.02
N ILE A 290 -4.46 -22.69 -31.43
CA ILE A 290 -4.32 -23.14 -32.83
C ILE A 290 -5.26 -24.33 -33.02
N ASP A 291 -6.20 -24.23 -33.96
CA ASP A 291 -7.20 -25.25 -34.27
C ASP A 291 -8.09 -25.71 -33.09
N GLY A 292 -8.21 -24.87 -32.05
CA GLY A 292 -9.00 -25.17 -30.84
C GLY A 292 -8.25 -25.93 -29.75
N GLU A 293 -6.95 -26.21 -29.94
CA GLU A 293 -6.13 -26.92 -28.96
C GLU A 293 -5.13 -26.00 -28.25
N TYR A 294 -4.98 -26.22 -26.95
CA TYR A 294 -4.01 -25.53 -26.10
C TYR A 294 -2.95 -26.50 -25.58
N LYS A 295 -1.75 -25.98 -25.35
CA LYS A 295 -0.69 -26.73 -24.68
C LYS A 295 -0.99 -26.83 -23.19
N LYS A 296 -0.73 -28.00 -22.59
CA LYS A 296 -0.96 -28.24 -21.16
C LYS A 296 0.22 -27.75 -20.32
N TRP A 297 -0.06 -26.95 -19.31
CA TRP A 297 0.87 -26.58 -18.24
C TRP A 297 0.48 -27.31 -16.95
N SER A 298 1.43 -27.59 -16.06
CA SER A 298 1.17 -28.31 -14.81
C SER A 298 1.89 -27.65 -13.63
N PRO A 299 1.49 -26.42 -13.27
CA PRO A 299 2.10 -25.69 -12.17
C PRO A 299 1.76 -26.33 -10.81
N SER A 300 2.67 -26.13 -9.87
CA SER A 300 2.43 -26.35 -8.45
C SER A 300 1.38 -25.37 -7.97
N ARG A 301 0.35 -25.89 -7.30
CA ARG A 301 -0.71 -25.05 -6.75
C ARG A 301 -0.37 -24.56 -5.35
N VAL A 302 -0.92 -23.41 -5.01
CA VAL A 302 -0.91 -22.89 -3.64
C VAL A 302 -1.54 -23.94 -2.72
N SER A 303 -0.90 -24.19 -1.58
CA SER A 303 -1.43 -25.13 -0.58
C SER A 303 -2.72 -24.62 0.05
N SER A 304 -3.62 -25.50 0.48
CA SER A 304 -4.85 -25.16 1.21
C SER A 304 -4.85 -25.76 2.61
N GLY A 305 -5.66 -25.19 3.52
CA GLY A 305 -5.78 -25.64 4.91
C GLY A 305 -5.23 -24.63 5.92
N THR A 306 -4.81 -25.14 7.07
CA THR A 306 -4.30 -24.33 8.19
C THR A 306 -2.88 -23.88 7.93
N LEU A 307 -2.60 -22.60 8.09
CA LEU A 307 -1.26 -22.03 7.94
C LEU A 307 -0.33 -22.53 9.06
N ILE A 308 0.76 -23.20 8.66
CA ILE A 308 1.75 -23.79 9.56
C ILE A 308 3.17 -23.26 9.31
N GLY A 309 3.34 -22.36 8.35
CA GLY A 309 4.64 -21.82 8.00
C GLY A 309 4.59 -20.90 6.78
N VAL A 310 5.74 -20.33 6.47
CA VAL A 310 5.99 -19.45 5.33
C VAL A 310 7.33 -19.83 4.73
N LYS A 311 7.35 -20.34 3.51
CA LYS A 311 8.58 -20.81 2.86
C LYS A 311 8.91 -19.98 1.63
N LYS A 312 10.21 -19.92 1.33
CA LYS A 312 10.70 -19.46 0.03
C LYS A 312 10.24 -20.45 -1.06
N ILE A 313 9.79 -19.93 -2.19
CA ILE A 313 9.45 -20.74 -3.35
C ILE A 313 10.74 -21.13 -4.07
N ALA A 314 10.89 -22.42 -4.39
CA ALA A 314 12.07 -22.92 -5.08
C ALA A 314 12.15 -22.34 -6.50
N SER A 315 13.34 -21.85 -6.88
CA SER A 315 13.58 -21.38 -8.25
C SER A 315 13.40 -22.52 -9.25
N GLY A 316 12.78 -22.21 -10.38
CA GLY A 316 12.49 -23.16 -11.44
C GLY A 316 11.34 -24.12 -11.13
N ARG A 317 10.60 -23.94 -10.02
CA ARG A 317 9.46 -24.80 -9.68
C ARG A 317 8.39 -24.78 -10.77
N ASP A 318 8.04 -23.58 -11.24
CA ASP A 318 6.95 -23.37 -12.19
C ASP A 318 7.47 -22.50 -13.34
N ILE A 319 7.98 -23.17 -14.38
CA ILE A 319 8.41 -22.51 -15.62
C ILE A 319 7.22 -22.42 -16.57
N LEU A 320 6.91 -21.22 -17.01
CA LEU A 320 5.96 -20.93 -18.07
C LEU A 320 6.72 -20.75 -19.39
N PRO A 321 6.60 -21.68 -20.36
CA PRO A 321 7.41 -21.64 -21.58
C PRO A 321 7.05 -20.46 -22.48
N ILE A 322 5.75 -20.26 -22.68
CA ILE A 322 5.18 -19.27 -23.58
C ILE A 322 4.15 -18.43 -22.83
N ILE A 323 4.11 -17.15 -23.16
CA ILE A 323 3.06 -16.22 -22.77
C ILE A 323 2.40 -15.64 -24.02
N VAL A 324 1.20 -15.08 -23.83
CA VAL A 324 0.41 -14.44 -24.88
C VAL A 324 0.10 -12.99 -24.50
N ASN A 325 0.17 -12.10 -25.48
CA ASN A 325 0.00 -10.65 -25.32
C ASN A 325 -1.44 -10.14 -25.61
N SER A 326 -2.45 -11.01 -25.56
CA SER A 326 -3.83 -10.71 -25.95
C SER A 326 -4.83 -11.25 -24.93
N LYS A 327 -5.99 -10.59 -24.84
CA LYS A 327 -7.18 -11.05 -24.12
C LYS A 327 -8.25 -11.45 -25.15
N ASP A 328 -9.00 -12.48 -24.82
CA ASP A 328 -10.24 -12.87 -25.51
C ASP A 328 -11.11 -11.65 -25.92
N ASN A 329 -11.58 -11.64 -27.18
CA ASN A 329 -12.45 -10.62 -27.79
C ASN A 329 -11.92 -9.17 -27.95
N GLN A 330 -10.63 -8.95 -28.23
CA GLN A 330 -10.18 -7.69 -28.85
C GLN A 330 -9.67 -7.92 -30.28
N GLU A 331 -10.61 -7.99 -31.24
CA GLU A 331 -10.31 -8.13 -32.68
C GLU A 331 -9.56 -6.92 -33.29
N GLU A 332 -9.40 -5.80 -32.58
CA GLU A 332 -8.94 -4.55 -33.21
C GLU A 332 -7.49 -4.12 -32.93
N ILE A 333 -6.71 -4.80 -32.07
CA ILE A 333 -5.35 -4.32 -31.75
C ILE A 333 -4.34 -5.47 -31.68
N LYS A 334 -3.81 -5.84 -32.86
CA LYS A 334 -2.74 -6.82 -33.16
C LYS A 334 -3.17 -8.31 -33.03
N PRO A 335 -2.72 -9.20 -33.93
CA PRO A 335 -2.92 -10.63 -33.75
C PRO A 335 -2.25 -11.06 -32.44
N ALA A 336 -2.92 -11.93 -31.69
CA ALA A 336 -2.32 -12.57 -30.53
C ALA A 336 -1.05 -13.31 -30.99
N ILE A 337 0.06 -13.10 -30.27
CA ILE A 337 1.33 -13.77 -30.57
C ILE A 337 1.77 -14.62 -29.39
N GLU A 338 2.27 -15.83 -29.70
CA GLU A 338 3.05 -16.61 -28.74
C GLU A 338 4.43 -15.97 -28.59
N ILE A 339 4.88 -15.84 -27.35
CA ILE A 339 6.20 -15.31 -27.02
C ILE A 339 6.88 -16.30 -26.10
N GLU A 340 7.96 -16.90 -26.59
CA GLU A 340 8.80 -17.78 -25.79
C GLU A 340 9.56 -16.96 -24.75
N VAL A 341 9.39 -17.33 -23.48
CA VAL A 341 9.99 -16.62 -22.35
C VAL A 341 10.70 -17.54 -21.36
N ASN A 342 10.33 -18.83 -21.29
CA ASN A 342 10.85 -19.79 -20.31
C ASN A 342 10.95 -19.18 -18.90
N LYS A 343 9.86 -18.53 -18.47
CA LYS A 343 9.84 -17.68 -17.28
C LYS A 343 9.54 -18.52 -16.04
N ASP A 344 10.36 -18.36 -15.01
CA ASP A 344 9.98 -18.72 -13.64
C ASP A 344 8.99 -17.68 -13.11
N ILE A 345 7.74 -18.08 -12.88
CA ILE A 345 6.66 -17.16 -12.45
C ILE A 345 6.85 -16.66 -11.00
N HIS A 346 7.75 -17.28 -10.23
CA HIS A 346 8.00 -16.91 -8.83
C HIS A 346 9.26 -16.05 -8.67
N LYS A 347 10.04 -15.86 -9.74
CA LYS A 347 11.27 -15.07 -9.71
C LYS A 347 10.96 -13.61 -10.04
N GLY A 348 11.16 -12.74 -9.05
CA GLY A 348 10.98 -11.30 -9.19
C GLY A 348 12.14 -10.58 -9.89
N LEU A 349 11.95 -9.27 -10.11
CA LEU A 349 12.88 -8.34 -10.76
C LEU A 349 14.07 -7.89 -9.89
N GLY A 350 14.19 -8.41 -8.66
CA GLY A 350 15.12 -7.91 -7.63
C GLY A 350 14.44 -6.99 -6.61
N GLY A 351 15.16 -6.60 -5.57
CA GLY A 351 14.65 -5.71 -4.52
C GLY A 351 13.62 -6.35 -3.60
N GLY A 352 13.58 -7.69 -3.51
CA GLY A 352 12.66 -8.46 -2.68
C GLY A 352 11.20 -8.16 -3.03
N ILE A 353 10.44 -7.67 -2.06
CA ILE A 353 9.02 -7.35 -2.22
C ILE A 353 8.77 -6.38 -3.39
N LEU A 354 9.67 -5.43 -3.63
CA LEU A 354 9.51 -4.37 -4.65
C LEU A 354 9.36 -4.92 -6.06
N GLY A 355 10.10 -6.00 -6.36
CA GLY A 355 10.13 -6.65 -7.67
C GLY A 355 9.41 -7.99 -7.71
N SER A 356 8.76 -8.40 -6.61
CA SER A 356 8.02 -9.66 -6.58
C SER A 356 6.87 -9.66 -7.59
N GLU A 357 6.59 -10.84 -8.17
CA GLU A 357 5.55 -11.02 -9.19
C GLU A 357 4.21 -10.41 -8.73
N ASN A 358 3.78 -10.77 -7.52
CA ASN A 358 2.50 -10.31 -6.97
C ASN A 358 2.46 -8.80 -6.74
N TYR A 359 3.52 -8.22 -6.18
CA TYR A 359 3.53 -6.78 -5.87
C TYR A 359 3.55 -5.92 -7.13
N VAL A 360 4.37 -6.29 -8.12
CA VAL A 360 4.46 -5.55 -9.38
C VAL A 360 3.18 -5.73 -10.20
N ASN A 361 2.65 -6.96 -10.29
CA ASN A 361 1.45 -7.25 -11.07
C ASN A 361 0.20 -6.56 -10.47
N LEU A 362 0.03 -6.60 -9.14
CA LEU A 362 -1.04 -5.89 -8.45
C LEU A 362 -1.01 -4.37 -8.72
N ASN A 363 0.20 -3.81 -8.77
CA ASN A 363 0.40 -2.37 -8.81
C ASN A 363 0.81 -1.81 -10.19
N LEU A 364 0.82 -2.61 -11.27
CA LEU A 364 1.26 -2.14 -12.58
C LEU A 364 0.33 -1.03 -13.12
N GLY A 365 -0.98 -1.24 -12.94
CA GLY A 365 -2.02 -0.26 -13.28
C GLY A 365 -2.12 0.08 -14.76
N GLN A 366 -1.54 -0.74 -15.64
CA GLN A 366 -1.68 -0.65 -17.10
C GLN A 366 -2.67 -1.70 -17.60
N GLU A 367 -3.22 -1.46 -18.78
CA GLU A 367 -3.95 -2.49 -19.52
C GLU A 367 -2.99 -3.58 -20.02
N LEU A 368 -3.54 -4.77 -20.19
CA LEU A 368 -2.82 -5.94 -20.71
C LEU A 368 -2.19 -5.67 -22.07
N GLY A 369 -1.02 -6.24 -22.34
CA GLY A 369 -0.37 -6.12 -23.64
C GLY A 369 0.21 -4.73 -23.98
N LYS A 370 0.01 -3.71 -23.13
CA LYS A 370 0.52 -2.35 -23.38
C LYS A 370 1.95 -2.20 -22.89
N SER A 371 2.85 -2.03 -23.84
CA SER A 371 4.24 -1.70 -23.55
C SER A 371 4.38 -0.22 -23.16
N MET A 372 5.26 0.05 -22.20
CA MET A 372 5.47 1.39 -21.63
C MET A 372 6.06 2.36 -22.67
N ASP A 373 5.62 3.62 -22.63
CA ASP A 373 6.04 4.70 -23.56
C ASP A 373 6.83 5.85 -22.89
N GLY A 374 7.04 5.76 -21.57
CA GLY A 374 7.76 6.77 -20.77
C GLY A 374 6.98 8.05 -20.49
N GLY A 375 5.84 8.24 -21.14
CA GLY A 375 4.96 9.40 -21.10
C GLY A 375 3.63 9.09 -20.43
N LYS A 376 2.65 8.63 -21.22
CA LYS A 376 1.29 8.34 -20.73
C LYS A 376 1.21 6.96 -20.09
N ILE A 377 1.92 5.98 -20.63
CA ILE A 377 1.89 4.57 -20.26
C ILE A 377 3.16 4.26 -19.44
N ILE A 378 3.05 4.44 -18.12
CA ILE A 378 4.08 4.07 -17.13
C ILE A 378 3.44 3.62 -15.80
N PRO A 379 4.08 2.75 -15.02
CA PRO A 379 3.47 2.13 -13.83
C PRO A 379 3.54 3.04 -12.58
N ARG A 380 2.91 4.21 -12.67
CA ARG A 380 2.82 5.20 -11.58
C ARG A 380 2.17 4.64 -10.31
N ARG A 381 1.26 3.66 -10.47
CA ARG A 381 0.59 3.01 -9.34
C ARG A 381 1.57 2.25 -8.47
N TRP A 382 2.50 1.50 -9.07
CA TRP A 382 3.60 0.84 -8.36
C TRP A 382 4.46 1.83 -7.58
N ALA A 383 4.87 2.93 -8.22
CA ALA A 383 5.64 3.96 -7.52
C ALA A 383 4.87 4.61 -6.36
N LYS A 384 3.56 4.87 -6.55
CA LYS A 384 2.67 5.39 -5.49
C LYS A 384 2.52 4.37 -4.35
N ALA A 385 2.36 3.09 -4.66
CA ALA A 385 2.25 2.02 -3.68
C ALA A 385 3.52 1.91 -2.84
N VAL A 386 4.71 1.98 -3.44
CA VAL A 386 5.98 1.99 -2.69
C VAL A 386 6.00 3.13 -1.67
N VAL A 387 5.66 4.35 -2.08
CA VAL A 387 5.65 5.51 -1.17
C VAL A 387 4.56 5.40 -0.09
N LYS A 388 3.36 4.92 -0.46
CA LYS A 388 2.22 4.83 0.45
C LYS A 388 2.32 3.67 1.42
N GLU A 389 2.59 2.47 0.91
CA GLU A 389 2.49 1.23 1.66
C GLU A 389 3.78 0.93 2.42
N LEU A 390 4.96 1.25 1.87
CA LEU A 390 6.24 0.93 2.52
C LEU A 390 6.81 2.09 3.32
N LEU A 391 6.49 3.34 2.95
CA LEU A 391 6.99 4.54 3.65
C LEU A 391 5.89 5.28 4.44
N CYS A 392 4.62 4.87 4.33
CA CYS A 392 3.47 5.52 4.98
C CYS A 392 3.35 7.01 4.61
N ARG A 393 3.74 7.37 3.39
CA ARG A 393 3.69 8.73 2.88
C ARG A 393 2.73 8.87 1.73
N GLU A 394 2.16 10.05 1.59
CA GLU A 394 1.33 10.39 0.44
C GLU A 394 2.04 11.38 -0.45
N LEU A 395 1.94 11.17 -1.76
CA LEU A 395 2.39 12.14 -2.75
C LEU A 395 1.52 13.40 -2.69
N PRO A 396 2.08 14.60 -2.89
CA PRO A 396 3.50 14.88 -3.15
C PRO A 396 4.41 14.76 -1.93
N VAL A 397 5.64 14.26 -2.14
CA VAL A 397 6.66 14.09 -1.08
C VAL A 397 7.91 14.96 -1.27
N ILE A 398 7.87 15.90 -2.22
CA ILE A 398 8.91 16.91 -2.39
C ILE A 398 8.27 18.31 -2.46
N PRO A 399 8.87 19.34 -1.83
CA PRO A 399 8.32 20.68 -1.84
C PRO A 399 8.44 21.31 -3.24
N VAL A 400 7.56 22.25 -3.55
CA VAL A 400 7.44 22.78 -4.93
C VAL A 400 8.75 23.39 -5.46
N LYS A 401 9.57 24.00 -4.59
CA LYS A 401 10.90 24.51 -4.98
C LYS A 401 11.83 23.43 -5.58
N ARG A 402 11.67 22.16 -5.17
CA ARG A 402 12.43 21.01 -5.68
C ARG A 402 11.81 20.38 -6.92
N VAL A 403 10.58 20.78 -7.26
CA VAL A 403 9.86 20.29 -8.44
C VAL A 403 10.30 21.00 -9.72
N ARG A 404 10.69 22.28 -9.62
CA ARG A 404 11.05 23.13 -10.78
C ARG A 404 11.99 22.48 -11.81
N PRO A 405 13.07 21.78 -11.42
CA PRO A 405 13.97 21.15 -12.37
C PRO A 405 13.33 20.03 -13.21
N PHE A 406 12.18 19.50 -12.77
CA PHE A 406 11.45 18.44 -13.47
C PHE A 406 10.36 18.99 -14.40
N VAL A 407 10.11 20.31 -14.39
CA VAL A 407 9.09 20.94 -15.25
C VAL A 407 9.63 21.08 -16.67
N GLN A 408 8.93 20.47 -17.63
CA GLN A 408 9.26 20.56 -19.05
C GLN A 408 8.25 21.47 -19.75
N LYS A 409 8.60 22.73 -19.98
CA LYS A 409 7.68 23.71 -20.61
C LYS A 409 7.35 23.36 -22.07
N SER A 410 8.29 22.73 -22.77
CA SER A 410 8.16 22.29 -24.16
C SER A 410 7.42 20.97 -24.35
N SER A 411 7.16 20.20 -23.27
CA SER A 411 6.48 18.89 -23.35
C SER A 411 5.09 19.04 -23.96
N SER A 412 4.70 18.16 -24.87
CA SER A 412 3.33 17.98 -25.35
C SER A 412 2.34 17.56 -24.23
N LEU A 413 2.82 16.89 -23.18
CA LEU A 413 2.03 16.48 -22.03
C LEU A 413 1.78 17.65 -21.08
N SER A 414 0.50 18.00 -20.87
CA SER A 414 0.09 19.18 -20.09
C SER A 414 0.53 19.12 -18.62
N PHE A 415 0.53 17.93 -18.02
CA PHE A 415 0.93 17.74 -16.62
C PHE A 415 2.42 18.03 -16.38
N ARG A 416 3.29 17.88 -17.39
CA ARG A 416 4.72 18.17 -17.24
C ARG A 416 5.07 19.65 -17.28
N LYS A 417 4.15 20.49 -17.79
CA LYS A 417 4.34 21.94 -17.91
C LYS A 417 4.16 22.71 -16.60
N LYS A 418 3.51 22.10 -15.59
CA LYS A 418 3.06 22.78 -14.37
C LYS A 418 3.74 22.22 -13.11
N GLU A 419 4.21 23.11 -12.25
CA GLU A 419 4.81 22.76 -10.96
C GLU A 419 3.83 21.99 -10.05
N SER A 420 2.54 22.34 -10.09
CA SER A 420 1.50 21.68 -9.27
C SER A 420 1.36 20.20 -9.58
N CYS A 421 1.36 19.81 -10.86
CA CYS A 421 1.32 18.43 -11.29
C CYS A 421 2.65 17.72 -11.02
N MET A 422 3.76 18.39 -11.34
CA MET A 422 5.10 17.81 -11.13
C MET A 422 5.44 17.58 -9.66
N GLY A 423 4.68 18.12 -8.70
CA GLY A 423 4.77 17.78 -7.27
C GLY A 423 4.69 16.28 -7.00
N CYS A 424 3.76 15.58 -7.65
CA CYS A 424 3.64 14.13 -7.54
C CYS A 424 4.50 13.41 -8.58
N HIS A 425 4.43 13.86 -9.85
CA HIS A 425 5.07 13.21 -10.99
C HIS A 425 6.60 13.18 -10.90
N ALA A 426 7.24 14.17 -10.28
CA ALA A 426 8.70 14.15 -10.10
C ALA A 426 9.17 12.94 -9.28
N THR A 427 8.39 12.48 -8.30
CA THR A 427 8.68 11.25 -7.58
C THR A 427 8.21 10.02 -8.35
N MET A 428 6.91 9.94 -8.68
CA MET A 428 6.33 8.69 -9.15
C MET A 428 6.76 8.32 -10.57
N ASP A 429 6.94 9.28 -11.48
CA ASP A 429 7.35 8.96 -12.86
C ASP A 429 8.79 8.44 -12.86
N ASN A 430 9.70 9.14 -12.18
CA ASN A 430 11.11 8.74 -12.07
C ASN A 430 11.31 7.40 -11.36
N LEU A 431 10.46 7.08 -10.38
CA LEU A 431 10.53 5.80 -9.67
C LEU A 431 9.97 4.66 -10.53
N ALA A 432 8.82 4.88 -11.19
CA ALA A 432 8.15 3.90 -12.05
C ALA A 432 9.02 3.40 -13.21
N TYR A 433 10.04 4.17 -13.59
CA TYR A 433 11.00 3.82 -14.63
C TYR A 433 11.83 2.56 -14.30
N LEU A 434 11.95 2.18 -13.02
CA LEU A 434 12.66 0.95 -12.60
C LEU A 434 11.93 -0.35 -13.00
N VAL A 435 10.64 -0.27 -13.28
CA VAL A 435 9.81 -1.40 -13.72
C VAL A 435 9.27 -1.15 -15.14
N ARG A 436 9.98 -0.37 -15.95
CA ARG A 436 9.56 -0.05 -17.33
C ARG A 436 9.57 -1.26 -18.27
N ASN A 437 10.42 -2.24 -17.99
CA ASN A 437 10.63 -3.41 -18.85
C ASN A 437 9.60 -4.51 -18.57
N VAL A 438 8.47 -4.21 -17.92
CA VAL A 438 7.47 -5.23 -17.60
C VAL A 438 6.11 -4.91 -18.20
N GLU A 439 5.38 -5.97 -18.50
CA GLU A 439 4.05 -5.94 -19.09
C GLU A 439 3.24 -7.08 -18.48
N GLN A 440 1.93 -6.93 -18.30
CA GLN A 440 1.08 -8.06 -17.94
C GLN A 440 0.76 -8.87 -19.21
N ALA A 441 0.89 -10.18 -19.09
CA ALA A 441 0.59 -11.15 -20.13
C ALA A 441 -0.20 -12.34 -19.53
N TYR A 442 -0.80 -13.15 -20.39
CA TYR A 442 -1.46 -14.38 -19.97
C TYR A 442 -0.62 -15.61 -20.31
N SER A 443 -0.90 -16.71 -19.64
CA SER A 443 -0.42 -18.01 -20.08
C SER A 443 -1.04 -18.41 -21.43
N ALA A 444 -2.32 -18.08 -21.68
CA ALA A 444 -3.05 -18.37 -22.92
C ALA A 444 -3.98 -17.22 -23.35
N ASP A 445 -4.30 -17.11 -24.65
CA ASP A 445 -5.18 -16.08 -25.25
C ASP A 445 -6.62 -16.14 -24.75
N ALA A 446 -7.15 -17.35 -24.57
CA ALA A 446 -8.48 -17.56 -24.00
C ALA A 446 -8.51 -18.78 -23.06
N GLY A 447 -9.70 -19.04 -22.53
CA GLY A 447 -10.01 -20.23 -21.74
C GLY A 447 -11.40 -20.73 -22.12
N GLY A 448 -11.60 -22.03 -22.06
CA GLY A 448 -12.89 -22.69 -22.26
C GLY A 448 -13.26 -23.59 -21.08
N ASP A 449 -14.35 -24.34 -21.23
CA ASP A 449 -14.76 -25.34 -20.23
C ASP A 449 -13.61 -26.30 -19.94
N GLY A 450 -13.27 -26.46 -18.66
CA GLY A 450 -12.17 -27.31 -18.22
C GLY A 450 -10.76 -26.74 -18.47
N MET A 451 -10.60 -25.46 -18.85
CA MET A 451 -9.29 -24.86 -19.11
C MET A 451 -9.01 -23.63 -18.24
N ILE A 452 -7.81 -23.59 -17.66
CA ILE A 452 -7.36 -22.51 -16.77
C ILE A 452 -6.18 -21.78 -17.39
N HIS A 453 -6.36 -20.48 -17.64
CA HIS A 453 -5.26 -19.57 -17.90
C HIS A 453 -4.98 -18.64 -16.69
N SER A 454 -3.80 -18.04 -16.67
CA SER A 454 -3.31 -17.24 -15.54
C SER A 454 -2.56 -16.00 -16.01
N THR A 455 -2.54 -14.94 -15.20
CA THR A 455 -1.89 -13.66 -15.48
C THR A 455 -0.51 -13.61 -14.85
N HIS A 456 0.49 -13.28 -15.65
CA HIS A 456 1.90 -13.17 -15.24
C HIS A 456 2.53 -11.90 -15.81
N LEU A 457 3.69 -11.54 -15.31
CA LEU A 457 4.51 -10.49 -15.91
C LEU A 457 5.34 -11.07 -17.05
N ARG A 458 5.41 -10.34 -18.14
CA ARG A 458 6.44 -10.47 -19.16
C ARG A 458 7.58 -9.52 -18.84
N TYR A 459 8.82 -9.98 -19.02
CA TYR A 459 10.00 -9.13 -18.94
C TYR A 459 10.57 -8.90 -20.34
N HIS A 460 10.66 -7.64 -20.73
CA HIS A 460 11.33 -7.21 -21.95
C HIS A 460 12.82 -7.15 -21.69
N GLN A 461 13.61 -7.83 -22.54
CA GLN A 461 15.06 -7.72 -22.46
C GLN A 461 15.50 -6.32 -22.91
N PRO A 462 16.30 -5.60 -22.11
CA PRO A 462 16.83 -4.31 -22.53
C PRO A 462 17.64 -4.46 -23.82
N SER A 463 17.38 -3.60 -24.80
CA SER A 463 18.17 -3.53 -26.03
C SER A 463 19.56 -2.99 -25.72
N THR A 464 20.59 -3.69 -26.22
CA THR A 464 22.00 -3.25 -26.10
C THR A 464 22.32 -2.02 -26.93
N TYR A 465 21.45 -1.64 -27.87
CA TYR A 465 21.65 -0.49 -28.77
C TYR A 465 20.90 0.76 -28.33
N LEU A 466 19.98 0.65 -27.36
CA LEU A 466 19.23 1.79 -26.86
C LEU A 466 19.89 2.32 -25.59
N GLU A 467 20.26 3.60 -25.62
CA GLU A 467 20.77 4.29 -24.43
C GLU A 467 19.64 4.66 -23.46
N GLU A 468 19.99 5.03 -22.24
CA GLU A 468 19.07 5.69 -21.32
C GLU A 468 18.63 7.05 -21.89
N GLU A 469 17.37 7.41 -21.67
CA GLU A 469 16.86 8.72 -22.03
C GLU A 469 17.56 9.84 -21.24
N LYS A 470 17.99 10.90 -21.94
CA LYS A 470 18.58 12.09 -21.29
C LYS A 470 17.55 12.89 -20.50
N THR A 471 16.28 12.83 -20.93
CA THR A 471 15.14 13.52 -20.33
C THR A 471 13.90 12.64 -20.44
N ALA A 472 12.95 12.78 -19.52
CA ALA A 472 11.67 12.05 -19.59
C ALA A 472 10.97 12.31 -20.95
N PRO A 473 10.71 11.27 -21.76
CA PRO A 473 10.12 11.40 -23.09
C PRO A 473 8.60 11.53 -22.99
N ASP A 474 7.98 12.33 -23.87
CA ASP A 474 6.51 12.45 -23.91
C ASP A 474 5.83 11.22 -24.49
N SER A 475 6.54 10.55 -25.41
CA SER A 475 6.21 9.25 -25.96
C SER A 475 7.47 8.71 -26.61
N ASP A 476 7.84 7.49 -26.26
CA ASP A 476 8.92 6.74 -26.88
C ASP A 476 8.47 5.28 -27.01
N THR A 477 8.24 4.85 -28.25
CA THR A 477 7.73 3.51 -28.55
C THR A 477 8.67 2.39 -28.09
N ASN A 478 9.96 2.69 -27.89
CA ASN A 478 10.97 1.75 -27.44
C ASN A 478 11.32 1.90 -25.96
N PHE A 479 10.57 2.72 -25.19
CA PHE A 479 10.88 3.00 -23.79
C PHE A 479 10.96 1.73 -22.92
N HIS A 480 10.04 0.78 -23.14
CA HIS A 480 10.01 -0.53 -22.49
C HIS A 480 11.20 -1.45 -22.84
N MET A 481 12.02 -1.12 -23.85
CA MET A 481 13.25 -1.84 -24.21
C MET A 481 14.52 -1.08 -23.81
N ARG A 482 14.42 0.12 -23.24
CA ARG A 482 15.59 0.82 -22.71
C ARG A 482 16.05 0.19 -21.39
N PRO A 483 17.32 0.35 -21.00
CA PRO A 483 17.78 -0.01 -19.65
C PRO A 483 16.89 0.61 -18.55
N ALA A 484 16.45 -0.18 -17.57
CA ALA A 484 15.61 0.27 -16.45
C ALA A 484 16.37 1.09 -15.40
N TYR A 485 16.90 2.24 -15.79
CA TYR A 485 17.34 3.25 -14.82
C TYR A 485 16.14 4.05 -14.32
N GLY A 486 16.15 4.39 -13.04
CA GLY A 486 15.18 5.31 -12.45
C GLY A 486 15.87 6.35 -11.57
N ARG A 487 15.06 7.18 -10.90
CA ARG A 487 15.57 8.08 -9.87
C ARG A 487 14.70 8.02 -8.63
N PHE A 488 15.34 7.94 -7.47
CA PHE A 488 14.69 8.15 -6.19
C PHE A 488 14.69 9.63 -5.86
N VAL A 489 13.60 10.31 -6.26
CA VAL A 489 13.32 11.72 -6.00
C VAL A 489 12.34 11.84 -4.85
N TYR A 490 12.84 12.12 -3.65
CA TYR A 490 12.07 11.97 -2.42
C TYR A 490 12.57 12.92 -1.34
N GLN A 491 11.70 13.48 -0.50
CA GLN A 491 12.11 14.14 0.72
C GLN A 491 11.69 13.28 1.91
N ASP A 492 12.64 12.92 2.75
CA ASP A 492 12.38 12.07 3.90
C ASP A 492 11.53 12.76 4.97
N ILE A 493 11.13 11.96 5.95
CA ILE A 493 10.31 12.38 7.07
C ILE A 493 10.92 13.56 7.86
N TYR A 494 12.24 13.67 7.86
CA TYR A 494 13.01 14.70 8.54
C TYR A 494 13.40 15.88 7.64
N GLY A 495 12.96 15.90 6.37
CA GLY A 495 13.18 17.00 5.44
C GLY A 495 14.45 16.87 4.58
N LYS A 496 15.21 15.78 4.68
CA LYS A 496 16.37 15.53 3.82
C LYS A 496 15.91 15.21 2.41
N TYR A 497 16.47 15.92 1.44
CA TYR A 497 16.14 15.72 0.03
C TYR A 497 17.06 14.69 -0.63
N HIS A 498 16.46 13.70 -1.27
CA HIS A 498 17.09 12.65 -2.05
C HIS A 498 16.76 12.86 -3.53
N ASN A 499 17.79 12.87 -4.37
CA ASN A 499 17.65 12.87 -5.82
C ASN A 499 18.76 12.00 -6.40
N LYS A 500 18.64 10.69 -6.21
CA LYS A 500 19.66 9.71 -6.58
C LYS A 500 19.21 8.93 -7.81
N LYS A 501 20.12 8.70 -8.74
CA LYS A 501 19.92 7.71 -9.81
C LYS A 501 19.95 6.32 -9.18
N VAL A 502 19.11 5.42 -9.68
CA VAL A 502 18.96 4.05 -9.20
C VAL A 502 18.99 3.13 -10.41
N LYS A 503 19.82 2.08 -10.36
CA LYS A 503 20.07 1.19 -11.51
C LYS A 503 19.09 0.02 -11.61
N ASN A 504 18.56 -0.43 -10.48
CA ASN A 504 17.65 -1.57 -10.41
C ASN A 504 16.90 -1.57 -9.08
N LEU A 505 16.02 -2.55 -8.88
CA LEU A 505 15.21 -2.65 -7.66
C LEU A 505 16.01 -3.08 -6.43
N ASP A 506 17.14 -3.79 -6.57
CA ASP A 506 18.01 -4.10 -5.42
C ASP A 506 18.64 -2.83 -4.84
N GLU A 507 19.09 -1.91 -5.69
CA GLU A 507 19.62 -0.62 -5.24
C GLU A 507 18.52 0.25 -4.61
N LEU A 508 17.31 0.27 -5.18
CA LEU A 508 16.17 0.92 -4.55
C LEU A 508 15.87 0.30 -3.17
N GLY A 509 15.86 -1.02 -3.11
CA GLY A 509 15.62 -1.79 -1.90
C GLY A 509 16.62 -1.47 -0.80
N SER A 510 17.91 -1.40 -1.15
CA SER A 510 18.96 -0.95 -0.24
C SER A 510 18.68 0.45 0.29
N ILE A 511 18.34 1.41 -0.59
CA ILE A 511 18.03 2.79 -0.18
C ILE A 511 16.86 2.82 0.79
N ILE A 512 15.74 2.15 0.47
CA ILE A 512 14.53 2.13 1.31
C ILE A 512 14.82 1.45 2.65
N SER A 513 15.57 0.34 2.65
CA SER A 513 15.91 -0.41 3.87
C SER A 513 16.82 0.36 4.83
N ASP A 514 17.48 1.42 4.37
CA ASP A 514 18.33 2.28 5.19
C ASP A 514 17.60 3.53 5.70
N MET A 515 16.40 3.82 5.19
CA MET A 515 15.61 5.01 5.55
C MET A 515 14.81 4.81 6.84
N ASP A 516 14.76 5.84 7.68
CA ASP A 516 13.95 5.82 8.89
C ASP A 516 12.45 5.78 8.59
N ASP A 517 12.01 6.37 7.47
CA ASP A 517 10.62 6.33 6.99
C ASP A 517 10.05 4.90 6.95
N PHE A 518 10.82 3.91 6.48
CA PHE A 518 10.38 2.51 6.43
C PHE A 518 10.14 1.92 7.84
N TYR A 519 11.08 2.15 8.75
CA TYR A 519 10.98 1.66 10.13
C TYR A 519 9.88 2.37 10.91
N LEU A 520 9.72 3.68 10.73
CA LEU A 520 8.65 4.46 11.33
C LEU A 520 7.28 4.04 10.79
N CYS A 521 7.17 3.78 9.48
CA CYS A 521 5.96 3.24 8.87
C CYS A 521 5.60 1.87 9.46
N THR A 522 6.59 0.99 9.60
CA THR A 522 6.41 -0.34 10.22
C THR A 522 5.96 -0.21 11.68
N ALA A 523 6.62 0.65 12.47
CA ALA A 523 6.26 0.91 13.86
C ALA A 523 4.84 1.49 13.99
N LYS A 524 4.47 2.42 13.12
CA LYS A 524 3.12 3.01 13.05
C LYS A 524 2.07 1.93 12.80
N LYS A 525 2.30 1.01 11.85
CA LYS A 525 1.36 -0.06 11.52
C LYS A 525 1.19 -1.06 12.67
N TYR A 526 2.27 -1.43 13.35
CA TYR A 526 2.17 -2.26 14.55
C TYR A 526 1.49 -1.54 15.71
N LEU A 527 1.75 -0.26 15.92
CA LEU A 527 1.07 0.54 16.94
C LEU A 527 -0.44 0.55 16.67
N ASN A 528 -0.85 0.77 15.42
CA ASN A 528 -2.25 0.75 15.03
C ASN A 528 -2.90 -0.61 15.27
N TYR A 529 -2.23 -1.72 14.95
CA TYR A 529 -2.74 -3.04 15.28
C TYR A 529 -2.92 -3.25 16.79
N LEU A 530 -1.91 -2.86 17.59
CA LEU A 530 -1.90 -3.10 19.03
C LEU A 530 -2.91 -2.23 19.79
N THR A 531 -3.18 -1.02 19.31
CA THR A 531 -3.90 0.01 20.07
C THR A 531 -5.10 0.63 19.34
N GLY A 532 -5.25 0.39 18.04
CA GLY A 532 -6.20 1.10 17.18
C GLY A 532 -5.82 2.54 16.85
N VAL A 533 -4.76 3.09 17.46
CA VAL A 533 -4.34 4.48 17.25
C VAL A 533 -3.66 4.63 15.90
N ASP A 534 -4.20 5.49 15.04
CA ASP A 534 -3.55 5.91 13.80
C ASP A 534 -2.83 7.25 13.98
N VAL A 535 -1.50 7.22 13.97
CA VAL A 535 -0.65 8.40 14.17
C VAL A 535 -0.27 9.02 12.83
N SER A 536 -0.55 10.30 12.61
CA SER A 536 -0.12 11.00 11.39
C SER A 536 1.40 11.05 11.27
N MET A 537 1.95 10.73 10.08
CA MET A 537 3.38 10.89 9.80
C MET A 537 3.80 12.37 9.74
N SER A 538 2.86 13.32 9.71
CA SER A 538 3.23 14.75 9.74
C SER A 538 3.92 15.17 11.03
N ILE A 539 3.72 14.47 12.16
CA ILE A 539 4.29 14.87 13.47
C ILE A 539 5.82 14.96 13.48
N PHE A 540 6.50 14.26 12.56
CA PHE A 540 7.96 14.28 12.48
C PHE A 540 8.51 15.52 11.77
N SER A 541 7.66 16.25 11.04
CA SER A 541 8.03 17.46 10.32
C SER A 541 7.42 18.73 10.91
N LEU A 542 6.61 18.63 11.97
CA LEU A 542 6.03 19.79 12.63
C LEU A 542 7.06 20.48 13.52
N ASN A 543 7.08 21.82 13.47
CA ASN A 543 7.92 22.64 14.35
C ASN A 543 7.38 22.71 15.79
N SER A 544 6.14 22.31 16.00
CA SER A 544 5.50 22.28 17.32
C SER A 544 4.50 21.13 17.37
N LEU A 545 4.58 20.37 18.46
CA LEU A 545 3.75 19.22 18.75
C LEU A 545 2.99 19.46 20.04
N SER A 546 1.74 19.00 20.07
CA SER A 546 1.05 18.73 21.32
C SER A 546 1.77 17.62 22.09
N TYR A 547 1.48 17.50 23.38
CA TYR A 547 2.05 16.46 24.22
C TYR A 547 1.79 15.04 23.73
N LYS A 548 0.56 14.80 23.28
CA LYS A 548 0.16 13.51 22.72
C LYS A 548 0.94 13.20 21.44
N GLU A 549 1.06 14.19 20.55
CA GLU A 549 1.86 14.04 19.32
C GLU A 549 3.35 13.81 19.63
N GLN A 550 3.93 14.53 20.59
CA GLN A 550 5.32 14.33 21.02
C GLN A 550 5.54 12.93 21.61
N TYR A 551 4.63 12.47 22.47
CA TYR A 551 4.70 11.12 23.03
C TYR A 551 4.69 10.04 21.94
N PHE A 552 3.77 10.13 20.98
CA PHE A 552 3.71 9.17 19.88
C PHE A 552 4.92 9.29 18.94
N LYS A 553 5.42 10.50 18.70
CA LYS A 553 6.68 10.69 17.96
C LYS A 553 7.80 9.92 18.63
N ASP A 554 8.04 10.16 19.93
CA ASP A 554 9.14 9.53 20.67
C ASP A 554 8.98 8.00 20.72
N LEU A 555 7.76 7.51 20.94
CA LEU A 555 7.47 6.07 20.95
C LEU A 555 7.74 5.40 19.60
N LEU A 556 7.32 6.04 18.50
CA LEU A 556 7.57 5.53 17.15
C LEU A 556 9.05 5.58 16.79
N GLU A 557 9.77 6.64 17.14
CA GLU A 557 11.23 6.73 16.93
C GLU A 557 11.97 5.66 17.72
N GLN A 558 11.59 5.45 18.98
CA GLN A 558 12.20 4.41 19.80
C GLN A 558 11.97 3.02 19.17
N SER A 559 10.72 2.69 18.80
CA SER A 559 10.39 1.41 18.17
C SER A 559 11.13 1.21 16.84
N ALA A 560 11.15 2.24 16.00
CA ALA A 560 11.86 2.22 14.71
C ALA A 560 13.36 2.02 14.89
N GLN A 561 13.99 2.72 15.82
CA GLN A 561 15.42 2.60 16.11
C GLN A 561 15.78 1.21 16.64
N GLN A 562 14.93 0.59 17.47
CA GLN A 562 15.17 -0.78 17.93
C GLN A 562 15.16 -1.77 16.75
N MET A 563 14.14 -1.71 15.89
CA MET A 563 14.08 -2.57 14.68
C MET A 563 15.27 -2.34 13.75
N LYS A 564 15.67 -1.09 13.54
CA LYS A 564 16.79 -0.73 12.65
C LYS A 564 18.13 -1.25 13.17
N LYS A 565 18.37 -1.16 14.49
CA LYS A 565 19.62 -1.59 15.12
C LYS A 565 19.73 -3.11 15.21
N SER A 566 18.67 -3.80 15.61
CA SER A 566 18.71 -5.25 15.78
C SER A 566 18.42 -6.04 14.49
N GLY A 567 17.76 -5.38 13.53
CA GLY A 567 17.26 -6.03 12.32
C GLY A 567 16.07 -6.98 12.57
N ASP A 568 15.47 -6.97 13.76
CA ASP A 568 14.34 -7.83 14.17
C ASP A 568 13.08 -6.98 14.41
N LEU A 569 11.99 -7.34 13.73
CA LEU A 569 10.67 -6.70 13.87
C LEU A 569 10.11 -6.83 15.30
N LYS A 570 10.43 -7.93 16.00
CA LYS A 570 9.95 -8.18 17.37
C LYS A 570 10.49 -7.17 18.37
N ASP A 571 11.66 -6.59 18.16
CA ASP A 571 12.21 -5.58 19.09
C ASP A 571 11.44 -4.25 19.01
N GLY A 572 10.97 -3.89 17.81
CA GLY A 572 10.05 -2.77 17.62
C GLY A 572 8.72 -3.02 18.33
N MET A 573 8.13 -4.20 18.11
CA MET A 573 6.89 -4.60 18.78
C MET A 573 7.03 -4.65 20.30
N ARG A 574 8.13 -5.17 20.82
CA ARG A 574 8.45 -5.21 22.26
C ARG A 574 8.46 -3.81 22.86
N THR A 575 8.98 -2.82 22.14
CA THR A 575 8.94 -1.41 22.55
C THR A 575 7.50 -0.90 22.66
N LEU A 576 6.65 -1.22 21.67
CA LEU A 576 5.24 -0.81 21.65
C LEU A 576 4.41 -1.52 22.74
N ILE A 577 4.60 -2.81 22.95
CA ILE A 577 3.90 -3.60 23.99
C ILE A 577 4.27 -3.08 25.39
N LYS A 578 5.52 -2.70 25.63
CA LYS A 578 5.98 -2.12 26.91
C LYS A 578 5.57 -0.66 27.10
N SER A 579 4.96 -0.03 26.10
CA SER A 579 4.61 1.39 26.15
C SER A 579 3.45 1.66 27.09
N ARG A 580 3.42 2.86 27.68
CA ARG A 580 2.31 3.30 28.54
C ARG A 580 0.96 3.24 27.83
N VAL A 581 0.90 3.63 26.56
CA VAL A 581 -0.36 3.60 25.78
C VAL A 581 -0.90 2.17 25.63
N TYR A 582 -0.04 1.17 25.43
CA TYR A 582 -0.50 -0.23 25.33
C TYR A 582 -0.90 -0.81 26.70
N ASN A 583 -0.35 -0.29 27.79
CA ASN A 583 -0.68 -0.74 29.15
C ASN A 583 -1.82 0.08 29.77
N SER A 584 -2.46 1.01 29.03
CA SER A 584 -3.62 1.77 29.51
C SER A 584 -4.96 1.20 29.03
N ARG A 585 -6.03 1.44 29.80
CA ARG A 585 -7.40 0.98 29.50
C ARG A 585 -7.93 1.55 28.20
N LYS A 586 -7.67 2.82 27.91
CA LYS A 586 -8.27 3.59 26.80
C LYS A 586 -7.36 3.79 25.59
N PHE A 587 -6.15 3.20 25.58
CA PHE A 587 -5.13 3.50 24.57
C PHE A 587 -4.88 5.01 24.41
N ASP A 588 -5.04 5.75 25.51
CA ASP A 588 -4.84 7.18 25.56
C ASP A 588 -3.71 7.52 26.52
N VAL A 589 -3.12 8.69 26.28
CA VAL A 589 -2.15 9.33 27.15
C VAL A 589 -2.81 10.58 27.71
N ILE A 590 -3.16 10.52 28.99
CA ILE A 590 -3.81 11.61 29.71
C ILE A 590 -2.75 12.68 30.06
N LYS A 591 -3.24 13.86 30.45
CA LYS A 591 -2.45 14.99 30.89
C LYS A 591 -2.75 15.29 32.36
N GLU A 592 -1.74 15.77 33.08
CA GLU A 592 -1.90 16.70 34.22
C GLU A 592 -1.50 18.13 33.79
#